data_AF-A0A4Q3A289-F1
#
_entry.id   AF-A0A4Q3A289-F1
#
_cell.length_a   1.000
_cell.length_b   1.000
_cell.length_c   1.000
_cell.angle_alpha   90.00
_cell.angle_beta   90.00
_cell.angle_gamma   90.00
#
_symmetry.space_group_name_H-M   'P 1'
#
loop_
_entity.id
_entity.type
_entity.pdbx_description
1 polymer ?
#
loop_
_entity_poly.entity_id
_entity_poly.type
_entity_poly.pdbx_seq_one_letter_code
_entity_poly.pdbx_strand_id
1 'polypeptide(L)'
;MIDNTAVVYRFDIKAESKVHKTTITVDEDRVVTTCSCNTAPGDSACWHAQYVLAGRSRRISKAADYAQQSQLLSTLSKTPAGQQVIQDAQSSFVRRESCRRCHSSNVIIMKKSIWGRVIGFTKPDSHRFYCKACGWSW
;
A
#
# COMPACT_ATOMS: atom_id res chain seq x y z
N MET A 1 -25.47 -14.54 -21.23
CA MET A 1 -25.33 -13.30 -20.46
C MET A 1 -24.58 -13.71 -19.20
N ILE A 2 -23.30 -13.37 -19.10
CA ILE A 2 -22.52 -13.66 -17.88
C ILE A 2 -22.80 -12.48 -16.96
N ASP A 3 -23.39 -12.75 -15.80
CA ASP A 3 -23.58 -11.75 -14.76
C ASP A 3 -22.21 -11.18 -14.37
N ASN A 4 -21.98 -9.91 -14.72
CA ASN A 4 -20.75 -9.21 -14.43
C ASN A 4 -20.75 -8.78 -12.96
N THR A 5 -20.55 -9.74 -12.06
CA THR A 5 -20.53 -9.48 -10.61
C THR A 5 -19.16 -9.00 -10.19
N ALA A 6 -19.03 -7.69 -9.98
CA ALA A 6 -17.88 -7.11 -9.34
C ALA A 6 -17.62 -7.78 -7.97
N VAL A 7 -16.39 -8.26 -7.76
CA VAL A 7 -15.98 -8.92 -6.52
C VAL A 7 -15.37 -7.90 -5.57
N VAL A 8 -15.85 -7.84 -4.34
CA VAL A 8 -15.44 -6.85 -3.34
C VAL A 8 -14.60 -7.50 -2.24
N TYR A 9 -13.38 -7.02 -2.07
CA TYR A 9 -12.45 -7.43 -1.01
C TYR A 9 -12.26 -6.30 0.01
N ARG A 10 -12.28 -6.62 1.30
CA ARG A 10 -12.19 -5.69 2.42
C ARG A 10 -11.08 -6.09 3.39
N PHE A 11 -10.25 -5.12 3.74
CA PHE A 11 -9.11 -5.30 4.62
C PHE A 11 -9.02 -4.21 5.67
N ASP A 12 -8.66 -4.60 6.88
CA ASP A 12 -8.31 -3.70 7.97
C ASP A 12 -6.78 -3.63 8.10
N ILE A 13 -6.16 -2.52 7.71
CA ILE A 13 -4.70 -2.35 7.68
C ILE A 13 -4.22 -1.54 8.89
N LYS A 14 -3.33 -2.12 9.71
CA LYS A 14 -2.67 -1.47 10.84
C LYS A 14 -1.63 -0.45 10.35
N ALA A 15 -1.93 0.84 10.52
CA ALA A 15 -0.97 1.92 10.40
C ALA A 15 -0.38 2.28 11.77
N GLU A 16 0.49 3.29 11.82
CA GLU A 16 1.19 3.69 13.04
C GLU A 16 0.25 4.16 14.16
N SER A 17 -0.83 4.87 13.82
CA SER A 17 -1.72 5.50 14.80
C SER A 17 -3.12 4.87 14.89
N LYS A 18 -3.56 4.15 13.85
CA LYS A 18 -4.89 3.52 13.81
C LYS A 18 -4.98 2.46 12.72
N VAL A 19 -6.11 1.76 12.71
CA VAL A 19 -6.47 0.82 11.65
C VAL A 19 -7.23 1.57 10.54
N HIS A 20 -6.85 1.31 9.29
CA HIS A 20 -7.51 1.85 8.11
C HIS A 20 -8.26 0.76 7.36
N LYS A 21 -9.53 1.04 7.04
CA LYS A 21 -10.36 0.22 6.17
C LYS A 21 -9.97 0.48 4.72
N THR A 22 -9.64 -0.59 4.01
CA THR A 22 -9.32 -0.61 2.58
C THR A 22 -10.30 -1.54 1.89
N THR A 23 -10.94 -1.07 0.82
CA THR A 23 -11.80 -1.89 -0.03
C THR A 23 -11.24 -1.88 -1.45
N ILE A 24 -11.16 -3.06 -2.06
CA ILE A 24 -10.69 -3.27 -3.42
C ILE A 24 -11.82 -3.99 -4.14
N THR A 25 -12.38 -3.33 -5.15
CA THR A 25 -13.42 -3.89 -6.01
C THR A 25 -12.79 -4.25 -7.34
N VAL A 26 -12.96 -5.50 -7.75
CA VAL A 26 -12.44 -6.02 -9.01
C VAL A 26 -13.62 -6.34 -9.92
N ASP A 27 -13.62 -5.72 -11.07
CA ASP A 27 -14.49 -5.98 -12.21
C ASP A 27 -13.63 -6.51 -13.38
N GLU A 28 -14.21 -7.06 -14.44
CA GLU A 28 -13.49 -7.69 -15.56
C GLU A 28 -12.37 -6.78 -16.10
N ASP A 29 -12.66 -5.49 -16.25
CA ASP A 29 -11.76 -4.51 -16.87
C ASP A 29 -11.17 -3.49 -15.88
N ARG A 30 -11.57 -3.53 -14.60
CA ARG A 30 -11.35 -2.41 -13.68
C ARG A 30 -11.04 -2.85 -12.26
N VAL A 31 -10.06 -2.18 -11.66
CA VAL A 31 -9.76 -2.27 -10.23
C VAL A 31 -10.05 -0.92 -9.57
N VAL A 32 -10.97 -0.89 -8.61
CA VAL A 32 -11.27 0.29 -7.80
C VAL A 32 -10.75 0.09 -6.41
N THR A 33 -10.07 1.09 -5.86
CA THR A 33 -9.63 1.07 -4.47
C THR A 33 -10.22 2.25 -3.72
N THR A 34 -10.71 1.98 -2.52
CA THR A 34 -11.14 3.02 -1.57
C THR A 34 -10.45 2.77 -0.23
N CYS A 35 -9.96 3.83 0.40
CA CYS A 35 -9.35 3.74 1.73
C CYS A 35 -9.88 4.85 2.62
N SER A 36 -10.12 4.52 3.88
CA SER A 36 -10.43 5.48 4.96
C SER A 36 -9.28 6.45 5.28
N CYS A 37 -8.14 6.32 4.60
CA CYS A 37 -7.00 7.21 4.70
C CYS A 37 -7.14 8.34 3.67
N ASN A 38 -7.42 9.55 4.13
CA ASN A 38 -7.57 10.75 3.28
C ASN A 38 -6.22 11.27 2.75
N THR A 39 -5.30 10.39 2.34
CA THR A 39 -3.90 10.74 2.09
C THR A 39 -3.44 10.53 0.65
N ALA A 40 -4.26 9.98 -0.23
CA ALA A 40 -3.90 9.82 -1.65
C ALA A 40 -4.26 11.10 -2.43
N PRO A 41 -3.34 11.67 -3.23
CA PRO A 41 -3.73 12.61 -4.28
C PRO A 41 -4.69 11.91 -5.25
N GLY A 42 -5.66 12.68 -5.77
CA GLY A 42 -6.64 12.20 -6.75
C GLY A 42 -5.92 11.44 -7.86
N ASP A 43 -6.37 10.22 -8.13
CA ASP A 43 -5.85 9.26 -9.12
C ASP A 43 -4.77 8.27 -8.64
N SER A 44 -4.25 8.38 -7.41
CA SER A 44 -3.30 7.39 -6.86
C SER A 44 -3.96 6.44 -5.86
N ALA A 45 -3.70 5.13 -5.99
CA ALA A 45 -4.06 4.19 -4.94
C ALA A 45 -3.24 4.50 -3.68
N CYS A 46 -3.93 4.73 -2.55
CA CYS A 46 -3.25 4.98 -1.29
C CYS A 46 -2.28 3.83 -0.92
N TRP A 47 -1.26 4.12 -0.11
CA TRP A 47 -0.27 3.12 0.26
C TRP A 47 -0.87 1.86 0.91
N HIS A 48 -2.00 1.97 1.62
CA HIS A 48 -2.67 0.82 2.23
C HIS A 48 -3.26 -0.14 1.19
N ALA A 49 -3.86 0.38 0.12
CA ALA A 49 -4.35 -0.42 -1.00
C ALA A 49 -3.19 -1.05 -1.75
N GLN A 50 -2.15 -0.27 -2.05
CA GLN A 50 -0.93 -0.80 -2.66
C GLN A 50 -0.27 -1.88 -1.78
N TYR A 51 -0.32 -1.76 -0.45
CA TYR A 51 0.25 -2.75 0.46
C TYR A 51 -0.41 -4.12 0.29
N VAL A 52 -1.75 -4.14 0.20
CA VAL A 52 -2.53 -5.36 -0.05
C VAL A 52 -2.23 -5.92 -1.44
N LEU A 53 -2.26 -5.08 -2.47
CA LEU A 53 -2.01 -5.47 -3.87
C LEU A 53 -0.56 -5.95 -4.10
N ALA A 54 0.39 -5.47 -3.31
CA ALA A 54 1.78 -5.92 -3.32
C ALA A 54 1.99 -7.28 -2.64
N GLY A 55 0.92 -7.92 -2.13
CA GLY A 55 1.00 -9.19 -1.41
C GLY A 55 1.66 -9.10 -0.03
N ARG A 56 1.67 -7.92 0.58
CA ARG A 56 2.18 -7.74 1.95
C ARG A 56 1.04 -7.97 2.94
N SER A 57 1.27 -8.80 3.95
CA SER A 57 0.22 -9.25 4.90
C SER A 57 0.47 -8.87 6.35
N ARG A 58 1.70 -8.53 6.74
CA ARG A 58 2.09 -8.29 8.16
C ARG A 58 1.29 -7.20 8.86
N ARG A 59 0.70 -6.26 8.11
CA ARG A 59 -0.16 -5.18 8.65
C ARG A 59 -1.65 -5.43 8.48
N ILE A 60 -2.08 -6.55 7.89
CA ILE A 60 -3.49 -6.92 7.84
C ILE A 60 -3.91 -7.37 9.25
N SER A 61 -5.03 -6.84 9.75
CA SER A 61 -5.38 -6.94 11.17
C SER A 61 -5.83 -8.33 11.59
N LYS A 62 -6.47 -9.07 10.69
CA LYS A 62 -7.00 -10.42 10.94
C LYS A 62 -6.29 -11.43 10.06
N ALA A 63 -5.79 -12.51 10.64
CA ALA A 63 -5.15 -13.58 9.87
C ALA A 63 -6.11 -14.27 8.89
N ALA A 64 -7.41 -14.32 9.22
CA ALA A 64 -8.44 -14.83 8.33
C ALA A 64 -8.52 -14.09 6.98
N ASP A 65 -8.12 -12.81 6.94
CA ASP A 65 -8.13 -12.00 5.72
C ASP A 65 -6.94 -12.33 4.79
N TYR A 66 -6.00 -13.19 5.20
CA TYR A 66 -4.89 -13.63 4.33
C TYR A 66 -5.38 -14.49 3.18
N ALA A 67 -6.37 -15.36 3.42
CA ALA A 67 -7.03 -16.14 2.36
C ALA A 67 -7.71 -15.21 1.35
N GLN A 68 -8.36 -14.15 1.85
CA GLN A 68 -8.99 -13.13 1.03
C GLN A 68 -7.97 -12.36 0.17
N GLN A 69 -6.80 -12.02 0.72
CA GLN A 69 -5.71 -11.41 -0.05
C GLN A 69 -5.21 -12.35 -1.14
N SER A 70 -5.03 -13.64 -0.83
CA SER A 70 -4.60 -14.63 -1.82
C SER A 70 -5.61 -14.77 -2.96
N GLN A 71 -6.91 -14.78 -2.64
CA GLN A 71 -7.98 -14.82 -3.64
C GLN A 71 -7.97 -13.56 -4.52
N LEU A 72 -7.87 -12.37 -3.93
CA LEU A 72 -7.75 -11.11 -4.67
C LEU A 72 -6.59 -11.16 -5.68
N LEU A 73 -5.39 -11.55 -5.24
CA LEU A 73 -4.21 -11.62 -6.11
C LEU A 73 -4.37 -12.67 -7.20
N SER A 74 -4.97 -13.82 -6.87
CA SER A 74 -5.29 -14.86 -7.85
C SER A 74 -6.26 -14.34 -8.90
N THR A 75 -7.34 -13.66 -8.51
CA THR A 75 -8.30 -13.05 -9.45
C THR A 75 -7.62 -12.04 -10.35
N LEU A 76 -6.84 -11.11 -9.80
CA LEU A 76 -6.12 -10.10 -10.58
C LEU A 76 -5.07 -10.71 -11.52
N SER A 77 -4.41 -11.80 -11.12
CA SER A 77 -3.39 -12.44 -11.96
C SER A 77 -3.94 -13.09 -13.24
N LYS A 78 -5.26 -13.25 -13.35
CA LYS A 78 -5.91 -13.85 -14.52
C LYS A 78 -6.00 -12.90 -15.72
N THR A 79 -5.82 -11.58 -15.51
CA THR A 79 -5.90 -10.58 -16.58
C THR A 79 -4.60 -9.78 -16.70
N PRO A 80 -4.20 -9.33 -17.92
CA PRO A 80 -3.03 -8.48 -18.09
C PRO A 80 -3.10 -7.18 -17.27
N ALA A 81 -4.27 -6.55 -17.23
CA ALA A 81 -4.50 -5.33 -16.45
C ALA A 81 -4.30 -5.57 -14.93
N GLY A 82 -4.83 -6.67 -14.40
CA GLY A 82 -4.66 -7.02 -12.99
C GLY A 82 -3.21 -7.40 -12.65
N GLN A 83 -2.50 -8.07 -13.55
CA GLN A 83 -1.06 -8.33 -13.41
C GLN A 83 -0.26 -7.02 -13.35
N GLN A 84 -0.57 -6.04 -14.20
CA GLN A 84 0.09 -4.74 -14.17
C GLN A 84 -0.15 -4.02 -12.83
N VAL A 85 -1.38 -4.04 -12.31
CA VAL A 85 -1.71 -3.46 -11.00
C VAL A 85 -0.90 -4.11 -9.87
N ILE A 86 -0.74 -5.43 -9.89
CA ILE A 86 0.10 -6.15 -8.91
C ILE A 86 1.57 -5.71 -9.05
N GLN A 87 2.10 -5.67 -10.28
CA GLN A 87 3.49 -5.28 -10.53
C GLN A 87 3.77 -3.84 -10.09
N ASP A 88 2.87 -2.90 -10.38
CA ASP A 88 2.98 -1.50 -9.97
C ASP A 88 2.95 -1.35 -8.45
N ALA A 89 2.05 -2.09 -7.79
CA ALA A 89 1.98 -2.13 -6.34
C ALA A 89 3.26 -2.71 -5.74
N GLN A 90 3.75 -3.85 -6.23
CA GLN A 90 5.01 -4.45 -5.78
C GLN A 90 6.18 -3.48 -5.98
N SER A 91 6.25 -2.83 -7.14
CA SER A 91 7.30 -1.87 -7.45
C SER A 91 7.28 -0.67 -6.50
N SER A 92 6.11 -0.20 -6.05
CA SER A 92 5.97 0.90 -5.08
C SER A 92 6.54 0.56 -3.69
N PHE A 93 6.66 -0.74 -3.37
CA PHE A 93 7.31 -1.21 -2.14
C PHE A 93 8.79 -1.59 -2.34
N VAL A 94 9.24 -1.79 -3.58
CA VAL A 94 10.64 -2.06 -3.94
C VAL A 94 11.42 -0.79 -4.24
N ARG A 95 10.83 0.16 -4.97
CA ARG A 95 11.44 1.44 -5.39
C ARG A 95 11.64 2.32 -4.17
N ARG A 96 12.89 2.72 -3.96
CA ARG A 96 13.43 3.30 -2.72
C ARG A 96 13.45 4.83 -2.72
N GLU A 97 13.00 5.44 -3.82
CA GLU A 97 13.30 6.83 -4.18
C GLU A 97 12.12 7.77 -3.96
N SER A 98 10.90 7.27 -3.73
CA SER A 98 9.72 8.09 -3.50
C SER A 98 8.94 7.68 -2.26
N CYS A 99 8.30 8.66 -1.63
CA CYS A 99 7.49 8.45 -0.45
C CYS A 99 6.19 7.74 -0.81
N ARG A 100 5.93 6.57 -0.22
CA ARG A 100 4.70 5.81 -0.51
C ARG A 100 3.41 6.54 -0.13
N ARG A 101 3.49 7.53 0.78
CA ARG A 101 2.33 8.30 1.24
C ARG A 101 2.00 9.52 0.36
N CYS A 102 3.01 10.23 -0.13
CA CYS A 102 2.81 11.51 -0.85
C CYS A 102 3.50 11.56 -2.22
N HIS A 103 4.10 10.44 -2.67
CA HIS A 103 4.86 10.30 -3.91
C HIS A 103 6.08 11.23 -4.09
N SER A 104 6.40 12.08 -3.11
CA SER A 104 7.57 12.95 -3.16
C SER A 104 8.88 12.15 -3.23
N SER A 105 9.81 12.57 -4.09
CA SER A 105 11.17 12.05 -4.15
C SER A 105 12.07 12.53 -3.00
N ASN A 106 11.56 13.41 -2.13
CA ASN A 106 12.32 13.98 -1.01
C ASN A 106 12.37 13.01 0.18
N VAL A 107 13.06 11.88 -0.02
CA VAL A 107 13.21 10.77 0.94
C VAL A 107 14.67 10.66 1.39
N ILE A 108 14.90 10.58 2.69
CA ILE A 108 16.22 10.35 3.29
C ILE A 108 16.31 8.94 3.89
N ILE A 109 17.50 8.34 3.79
CA ILE A 109 17.84 7.08 4.46
C ILE A 109 18.37 7.40 5.86
N MET A 110 17.61 7.05 6.89
CA MET A 110 17.88 7.48 8.27
C MET A 110 19.22 6.94 8.80
N LYS A 111 19.59 5.69 8.47
CA LYS A 111 20.84 5.08 8.97
C LYS A 111 22.12 5.58 8.30
N LYS A 112 22.03 6.23 7.13
CA LYS A 112 23.20 6.68 6.36
C LYS A 112 23.50 8.18 6.51
N SER A 113 22.48 9.00 6.73
CA SER A 113 22.62 10.46 6.78
C SER A 113 22.80 10.97 8.21
N ILE A 114 23.66 11.99 8.42
CA ILE A 114 23.81 12.69 9.72
C ILE A 114 22.45 13.24 10.17
N TRP A 115 21.72 13.91 9.27
CA TRP A 115 20.35 14.37 9.50
C TRP A 115 19.38 13.21 9.77
N GLY A 116 19.62 12.06 9.13
CA GLY A 116 18.86 10.83 9.36
C GLY A 116 19.03 10.26 10.78
N ARG A 117 20.24 10.34 11.35
CA ARG A 117 20.52 9.88 12.72
C ARG A 117 19.83 10.74 13.76
N VAL A 118 19.79 12.06 13.58
CA VAL A 118 19.11 12.99 14.49
C VAL A 118 17.59 12.75 14.49
N ILE A 119 16.97 12.63 13.30
CA ILE A 119 15.52 12.35 13.19
C ILE A 119 15.20 10.95 13.72
N GLY A 120 16.12 9.98 13.55
CA GLY A 120 15.98 8.60 13.98
C GLY A 120 15.67 8.43 15.47
N PHE A 121 16.15 9.31 16.36
CA PHE A 121 15.87 9.24 17.79
C PHE A 121 14.38 9.35 18.16
N THR A 122 13.57 9.97 17.30
CA THR A 122 12.12 10.15 17.54
C THR A 122 11.26 9.11 16.83
N LYS A 123 11.88 8.18 16.09
CA LYS A 123 11.19 7.22 15.23
C LYS A 123 11.58 5.78 15.58
N PRO A 124 10.73 4.78 15.29
CA PRO A 124 11.09 3.39 15.53
C PRO A 124 12.36 2.98 14.76
N ASP A 125 13.25 2.22 15.39
CA ASP A 125 14.50 1.73 14.79
C ASP A 125 14.30 0.84 13.54
N SER A 126 13.10 0.28 13.42
CA SER A 126 12.67 -0.51 12.27
C SER A 126 12.44 0.34 11.02
N HIS A 127 12.14 1.63 11.17
CA HIS A 127 11.94 2.55 10.06
C HIS A 127 13.31 2.92 9.49
N ARG A 128 13.47 2.83 8.18
CA ARG A 128 14.74 3.09 7.48
C ARG A 128 14.70 4.36 6.65
N PHE A 129 13.50 4.82 6.28
CA PHE A 129 13.27 5.95 5.39
C PHE A 129 12.44 7.02 6.10
N TYR A 130 12.68 8.28 5.75
CA TYR A 130 11.87 9.41 6.19
C TYR A 130 11.62 10.35 5.01
N CYS A 131 10.37 10.73 4.78
CA CYS A 131 10.00 11.71 3.78
C CYS A 131 9.98 13.11 4.40
N LYS A 132 10.78 14.04 3.86
CA LYS A 132 10.81 15.42 4.33
C LYS A 132 9.55 16.22 3.94
N ALA A 133 8.87 15.84 2.86
CA ALA A 133 7.69 16.58 2.39
C ALA A 133 6.46 16.35 3.27
N CYS A 134 6.23 15.12 3.74
CA CYS A 134 5.05 14.77 4.56
C CYS A 134 5.36 14.28 5.98
N GLY A 135 6.64 14.23 6.36
CA GLY A 135 7.09 13.81 7.70
C GLY A 135 6.89 12.32 8.02
N TRP A 136 6.51 11.50 7.04
CA TRP A 136 6.24 10.08 7.24
C TRP A 136 7.53 9.24 7.16
N SER A 137 7.69 8.27 8.06
CA SER A 137 8.79 7.31 8.06
C SER A 137 8.29 5.87 7.94
N TRP A 138 9.09 5.01 7.30
CA TRP A 138 8.79 3.59 7.08
C TRP A 138 10.05 2.73 6.90
#